data_AF-A0A6N2SSD5-F1
#
_entry.id   AF-A0A6N2SSD5-F1
#
_cell.length_a   1.000
_cell.length_b   1.000
_cell.length_c   1.000
_cell.angle_alpha   90.00
_cell.angle_beta   90.00
_cell.angle_gamma   90.00
#
_symmetry.space_group_name_H-M   'P 1'
#
loop_
_entity.id
_entity.type
_entity.pdbx_description
1 polymer ?
#
loop_
_entity_poly.entity_id
_entity_poly.type
_entity_poly.pdbx_seq_one_letter_code
_entity_poly.pdbx_strand_id
1 'polypeptide(L)'
;MDKLVARQRLVMTFTFFSMFFGAGNLIFPPFVGAQAGSATIPAAIGFIVSAVGLPILGVLAVTFAGGFDKLASRVSPKFALFLGVAIMLTIGPCFAIPRTATTSFEMMVAPFVPSSYGWLDAALAMLPLQQYQLGWVMPAILGVAIGIADAPRR
;
A
#
# COMPACT_ATOMS: atom_id res chain seq x y z
N MET A 1 -5.38 -22.86 24.78
CA MET A 1 -5.45 -22.32 23.40
C MET A 1 -6.63 -23.00 22.75
N ASP A 2 -7.78 -22.33 22.69
CA ASP A 2 -8.96 -22.87 22.02
C ASP A 2 -8.64 -23.07 20.54
N LYS A 3 -8.82 -24.31 20.05
CA LYS A 3 -8.54 -24.65 18.67
C LYS A 3 -9.55 -23.92 17.78
N LEU A 4 -9.06 -23.09 16.87
CA LEU A 4 -9.89 -22.38 15.91
C LEU A 4 -10.73 -23.37 15.09
N VAL A 5 -12.03 -23.12 15.04
CA VAL A 5 -12.98 -23.88 14.23
C VAL A 5 -12.54 -23.81 12.75
N ALA A 6 -12.74 -24.86 11.95
CA ALA A 6 -12.30 -24.90 10.55
C ALA A 6 -12.73 -23.66 9.74
N ARG A 7 -13.95 -23.16 9.97
CA ARG A 7 -14.48 -21.92 9.39
C ARG A 7 -13.66 -20.68 9.78
N GLN A 8 -13.23 -20.56 11.04
CA GLN A 8 -12.43 -19.43 11.51
C GLN A 8 -11.04 -19.43 10.89
N ARG A 9 -10.41 -20.60 10.73
CA ARG A 9 -9.13 -20.73 10.01
C ARG A 9 -9.25 -20.28 8.56
N LEU A 10 -10.32 -20.73 7.88
CA LEU A 10 -10.59 -20.36 6.50
C LEU A 10 -10.76 -18.85 6.34
N VAL A 11 -11.54 -18.23 7.22
CA VAL A 11 -11.72 -16.76 7.25
C VAL A 11 -10.40 -16.05 7.51
N MET A 12 -9.60 -16.49 8.48
CA MET A 12 -8.30 -15.89 8.79
C MET A 12 -7.34 -15.96 7.60
N THR A 13 -7.26 -17.13 6.93
CA THR A 13 -6.42 -17.30 5.74
C THR A 13 -6.85 -16.36 4.62
N PHE A 14 -8.16 -16.20 4.36
CA PHE A 14 -8.65 -15.25 3.36
C PHE A 14 -8.38 -13.80 3.75
N THR A 15 -8.49 -13.44 5.03
CA THR A 15 -8.18 -12.08 5.49
C THR A 15 -6.70 -11.76 5.30
N PHE A 16 -5.80 -12.66 5.70
CA PHE A 16 -4.36 -12.46 5.47
C PHE A 16 -4.02 -12.47 4.00
N PHE A 17 -4.61 -13.39 3.21
CA PHE A 17 -4.45 -13.40 1.76
C PHE A 17 -4.88 -12.07 1.16
N SER A 18 -6.07 -11.56 1.46
CA SER A 18 -6.57 -10.27 0.95
C SER A 18 -5.67 -9.10 1.35
N MET A 19 -5.21 -9.07 2.61
CA MET A 19 -4.33 -8.03 3.13
C MET A 19 -2.98 -8.00 2.40
N PHE A 20 -2.43 -9.16 2.05
CA PHE A 20 -1.15 -9.27 1.34
C PHE A 20 -1.30 -9.30 -0.19
N PHE A 21 -2.41 -9.74 -0.76
CA PHE A 21 -2.68 -9.80 -2.20
C PHE A 21 -3.15 -8.44 -2.78
N GLY A 22 -2.82 -7.33 -2.12
CA GLY A 22 -3.18 -5.98 -2.57
C GLY A 22 -2.49 -5.57 -3.87
N ALA A 23 -2.82 -4.36 -4.37
CA ALA A 23 -2.36 -3.83 -5.65
C ALA A 23 -0.83 -3.86 -5.85
N GLY A 24 -0.04 -3.65 -4.78
CA GLY A 24 1.43 -3.77 -4.85
C GLY A 24 1.88 -5.17 -5.28
N ASN A 25 1.28 -6.22 -4.73
CA ASN A 25 1.64 -7.61 -5.06
C ASN A 25 1.07 -8.08 -6.41
N LEU A 26 0.30 -7.24 -7.11
CA LEU A 26 -0.11 -7.45 -8.50
C LEU A 26 0.78 -6.70 -9.50
N ILE A 27 1.30 -5.52 -9.12
CA ILE A 27 2.09 -4.65 -9.99
C ILE A 27 3.58 -5.03 -9.98
N PHE A 28 4.14 -5.33 -8.81
CA PHE A 28 5.58 -5.56 -8.68
C PHE A 28 6.07 -6.86 -9.31
N PRO A 29 5.37 -8.02 -9.27
CA PRO A 29 5.91 -9.24 -9.86
C PRO A 29 6.12 -9.17 -11.38
N PRO A 30 5.16 -8.66 -12.20
CA PRO A 30 5.40 -8.45 -13.62
C PRO A 30 6.54 -7.45 -13.89
N PHE A 31 6.62 -6.38 -13.10
CA PHE A 31 7.65 -5.34 -13.26
C PHE A 31 9.06 -5.87 -12.92
N VAL A 32 9.21 -6.55 -11.78
CA VAL A 32 10.45 -7.19 -11.35
C VAL A 32 10.81 -8.34 -12.30
N GLY A 33 9.82 -9.10 -12.77
CA GLY A 33 10.01 -10.14 -13.77
C GLY A 33 10.51 -9.60 -15.11
N ALA A 34 9.94 -8.48 -15.58
CA ALA A 34 10.39 -7.81 -16.80
C ALA A 34 11.82 -7.27 -16.68
N GLN A 35 12.19 -6.70 -15.52
CA GLN A 35 13.56 -6.25 -15.27
C GLN A 35 14.56 -7.40 -15.07
N ALA A 36 14.12 -8.51 -14.50
CA ALA A 36 14.98 -9.66 -14.23
C ALA A 36 15.39 -10.42 -15.51
N GLY A 37 14.66 -10.25 -16.61
CA GLY A 37 14.95 -10.93 -17.88
C GLY A 37 15.01 -12.45 -17.71
N SER A 38 16.18 -13.03 -17.97
CA SER A 38 16.44 -14.47 -17.82
C SER A 38 16.52 -14.94 -16.36
N ALA A 39 16.71 -14.04 -15.40
CA ALA A 39 16.83 -14.34 -13.97
C ALA A 39 15.47 -14.24 -13.23
N THR A 40 14.37 -14.63 -13.89
CA THR A 40 13.01 -14.47 -13.35
C THR A 40 12.76 -15.32 -12.10
N ILE A 41 13.29 -16.54 -12.06
CA ILE A 41 13.16 -17.47 -10.91
C ILE A 41 13.81 -16.89 -9.62
N PRO A 42 15.09 -16.49 -9.61
CA PRO A 42 15.69 -15.90 -8.41
C PRO A 42 15.05 -14.56 -8.02
N ALA A 43 14.61 -13.76 -8.99
CA ALA A 43 13.87 -12.52 -8.72
C ALA A 43 12.52 -12.79 -8.05
N ALA A 44 11.79 -13.83 -8.48
CA ALA A 44 10.54 -14.26 -7.86
C ALA A 44 10.75 -14.73 -6.41
N ILE A 45 11.81 -15.50 -6.14
CA ILE A 45 12.14 -15.94 -4.78
C ILE A 45 12.46 -14.74 -3.88
N GLY A 46 13.31 -13.81 -4.35
CA GLY A 46 13.64 -12.59 -3.61
C GLY A 46 12.41 -11.73 -3.34
N PHE A 47 11.50 -11.63 -4.32
CA PHE A 47 10.21 -10.96 -4.15
C PHE A 47 9.34 -11.66 -3.11
N ILE A 48 9.19 -12.97 -3.14
CA ILE A 48 8.37 -13.71 -2.15
C ILE A 48 8.93 -13.53 -0.73
N VAL A 49 10.25 -13.67 -0.55
CA VAL A 49 10.89 -13.56 0.76
C VAL A 49 10.71 -12.15 1.33
N SER A 50 10.89 -11.11 0.51
CA SER A 50 10.76 -9.72 0.96
C SER A 50 9.31 -9.27 1.11
N ALA A 51 8.45 -9.52 0.12
CA ALA A 51 7.07 -9.03 0.06
C ALA A 51 6.09 -9.84 0.92
N VAL A 52 6.41 -11.10 1.24
CA VAL A 52 5.53 -11.98 2.03
C VAL A 52 6.21 -12.42 3.33
N GLY A 53 7.48 -12.81 3.28
CA GLY A 53 8.21 -13.29 4.46
C GLY A 53 8.34 -12.23 5.56
N LEU A 54 8.82 -11.03 5.22
CA LEU A 54 9.01 -9.95 6.20
C LEU A 54 7.69 -9.49 6.86
N PRO A 55 6.59 -9.26 6.13
CA PRO A 55 5.32 -8.89 6.76
C PRO A 55 4.77 -9.97 7.69
N ILE A 56 4.90 -11.26 7.33
CA ILE A 56 4.50 -12.37 8.22
C ILE A 56 5.34 -12.33 9.51
N LEU A 57 6.65 -12.14 9.41
CA LEU A 57 7.52 -11.99 10.58
C LEU A 57 7.11 -10.79 11.45
N GLY A 58 6.70 -9.68 10.84
CA GLY A 58 6.16 -8.51 11.55
C GLY A 58 4.89 -8.83 12.33
N VAL A 59 3.92 -9.51 11.71
CA VAL A 59 2.68 -9.95 12.38
C VAL A 59 3.00 -10.91 13.53
N LEU A 60 3.93 -11.85 13.34
CA LEU A 60 4.37 -12.77 14.39
C LEU A 60 5.03 -12.01 15.56
N ALA A 61 5.86 -11.02 15.28
CA ALA A 61 6.49 -10.19 16.31
C ALA A 61 5.44 -9.43 17.15
N VAL A 62 4.43 -8.84 16.50
CA VAL A 62 3.35 -8.13 17.19
C VAL A 62 2.48 -9.06 18.02
N THR A 63 2.17 -10.26 17.50
CA THR A 63 1.37 -11.25 18.23
C THR A 63 2.12 -11.81 19.43
N PHE A 64 3.43 -12.10 19.31
CA PHE A 64 4.27 -12.51 20.45
C PHE A 64 4.46 -11.40 21.49
N ALA A 65 4.46 -10.14 21.08
CA ALA A 65 4.49 -9.01 22.01
C ALA A 65 3.16 -8.78 22.75
N GLY A 66 2.10 -9.52 22.38
CA GLY A 66 0.77 -9.40 22.99
C GLY A 66 -0.06 -8.23 22.46
N GLY A 67 0.24 -7.75 21.25
CA GLY A 67 -0.49 -6.69 20.55
C GLY A 67 0.37 -5.45 20.27
N PHE A 68 -0.11 -4.62 19.33
CA PHE A 68 0.57 -3.39 18.91
C PHE A 68 0.78 -2.43 20.09
N ASP A 69 -0.25 -2.21 20.91
CA ASP A 69 -0.16 -1.30 22.05
C ASP A 69 0.90 -1.73 23.06
N LYS A 70 0.99 -3.03 23.37
CA LYS A 70 2.01 -3.58 24.26
C LYS A 70 3.42 -3.49 23.68
N LEU A 71 3.56 -3.69 22.37
CA LEU A 71 4.85 -3.57 21.69
C LEU A 71 5.31 -2.11 21.66
N ALA A 72 4.44 -1.19 21.25
CA ALA A 72 4.79 0.23 21.08
C ALA A 72 4.92 0.98 22.42
N SER A 73 4.17 0.58 23.45
CA SER A 73 4.30 1.15 24.80
C SER A 73 5.61 0.82 25.50
N ARG A 74 6.38 -0.18 25.02
CA ARG A 74 7.77 -0.42 25.46
C ARG A 74 8.69 0.78 25.24
N VAL A 75 8.37 1.61 24.25
CA VAL A 75 9.11 2.86 23.97
C VAL A 75 8.53 4.00 24.82
N SER A 76 7.26 4.34 24.60
CA SER A 76 6.46 5.19 25.51
C SER A 76 4.96 5.14 25.16
N PRO A 77 4.05 5.40 26.10
CA PRO A 77 2.60 5.41 25.83
C PRO A 77 2.18 6.47 24.81
N LYS A 78 2.81 7.65 24.82
CA LYS A 78 2.55 8.73 23.85
C LYS A 78 3.04 8.35 22.45
N PHE A 79 4.17 7.65 22.36
CA PHE A 79 4.69 7.13 21.10
C PHE A 79 3.75 6.10 20.48
N ALA A 80 3.19 5.18 21.28
CA ALA A 80 2.24 4.18 20.79
C ALA A 80 1.01 4.83 20.14
N LEU A 81 0.45 5.86 20.77
CA LEU A 81 -0.69 6.60 20.23
C LEU A 81 -0.32 7.33 18.94
N PHE A 82 0.78 8.09 18.94
CA PHE A 82 1.21 8.82 17.74
C PHE A 82 1.50 7.86 16.57
N LEU A 83 2.22 6.76 16.83
CA LEU A 83 2.53 5.76 15.83
C LEU A 83 1.26 5.08 15.30
N GLY A 84 0.31 4.74 16.17
CA GLY A 84 -0.97 4.14 15.77
C GLY A 84 -1.80 5.07 14.87
N VAL A 85 -1.88 6.36 15.22
CA VAL A 85 -2.55 7.38 14.40
C VAL A 85 -1.84 7.57 13.06
N ALA A 86 -0.50 7.63 13.05
CA ALA A 86 0.28 7.74 11.83
C ALA A 86 0.09 6.52 10.91
N ILE A 87 0.06 5.31 11.47
CA ILE A 87 -0.23 4.07 10.72
C ILE A 87 -1.65 4.11 10.13
N MET A 88 -2.65 4.51 10.91
CA MET A 88 -4.03 4.65 10.42
C MET A 88 -4.15 5.66 9.28
N LEU A 89 -3.50 6.83 9.40
CA LEU A 89 -3.51 7.87 8.37
C LEU A 89 -2.78 7.44 7.10
N THR A 90 -1.64 6.76 7.23
CA THR A 90 -0.85 6.28 6.09
C THR A 90 -1.52 5.14 5.33
N ILE A 91 -2.12 4.17 6.02
CA ILE A 91 -2.87 3.07 5.38
C ILE A 91 -4.15 3.58 4.71
N GLY A 92 -4.85 4.52 5.32
CA GLY A 92 -6.08 5.08 4.76
C GLY A 92 -5.79 6.23 3.79
N PRO A 93 -6.12 7.48 4.19
CA PRO A 93 -6.25 8.60 3.27
C PRO A 93 -4.92 9.14 2.73
N CYS A 94 -3.83 9.06 3.49
CA CYS A 94 -2.65 9.87 3.19
C CYS A 94 -1.69 9.21 2.20
N PHE A 95 -1.60 7.88 2.14
CA PHE A 95 -0.55 7.24 1.33
C PHE A 95 -1.02 6.03 0.54
N ALA A 96 -1.54 4.98 1.19
CA ALA A 96 -1.79 3.73 0.48
C ALA A 96 -2.93 3.85 -0.55
N ILE A 97 -4.06 4.49 -0.21
CA ILE A 97 -5.17 4.68 -1.15
C ILE A 97 -4.75 5.54 -2.37
N PRO A 98 -4.17 6.75 -2.20
CA PRO A 98 -3.74 7.56 -3.35
C PRO A 98 -2.66 6.88 -4.20
N ARG A 99 -1.69 6.19 -3.56
CA ARG A 99 -0.60 5.52 -4.27
C ARG A 99 -1.13 4.36 -5.12
N THR A 100 -1.98 3.52 -4.56
CA THR A 100 -2.55 2.39 -5.31
C THR A 100 -3.43 2.87 -6.46
N ALA A 101 -4.27 3.88 -6.23
CA ALA A 101 -5.12 4.47 -7.26
C ALA A 101 -4.32 5.05 -8.44
N THR A 102 -3.26 5.84 -8.16
CA THR A 102 -2.42 6.43 -9.21
C THR A 102 -1.66 5.36 -10.00
N THR A 103 -1.09 4.36 -9.33
CA THR A 103 -0.38 3.27 -10.02
C THR A 103 -1.32 2.41 -10.88
N SER A 104 -2.55 2.14 -10.42
CA SER A 104 -3.55 1.42 -11.23
C SER A 104 -3.98 2.24 -12.44
N PHE A 105 -4.12 3.57 -12.30
CA PHE A 105 -4.42 4.47 -13.41
C PHE A 105 -3.29 4.52 -14.46
N GLU A 106 -2.03 4.70 -14.03
CA GLU A 106 -0.89 4.72 -14.94
C GLU A 106 -0.74 3.39 -15.71
N MET A 107 -1.00 2.25 -15.07
CA MET A 107 -0.81 0.95 -15.72
C MET A 107 -2.02 0.49 -16.55
N MET A 108 -3.25 0.88 -16.17
CA MET A 108 -4.49 0.42 -16.84
C MET A 108 -5.05 1.42 -17.85
N VAL A 109 -4.86 2.73 -17.64
CA VAL A 109 -5.49 3.77 -18.47
C VAL A 109 -4.47 4.45 -19.39
N ALA A 110 -3.30 4.83 -18.88
CA ALA A 110 -2.28 5.51 -19.68
C ALA A 110 -1.89 4.78 -20.99
N PRO A 111 -1.72 3.44 -21.04
CA PRO A 111 -1.38 2.76 -22.29
C PRO A 111 -2.51 2.71 -23.33
N PHE A 112 -3.76 3.02 -22.95
CA PHE A 112 -4.92 2.97 -23.84
C PHE A 112 -5.47 4.37 -24.20
N VAL A 113 -4.93 5.44 -23.62
CA VAL A 113 -5.28 6.81 -24.00
C VAL A 113 -4.44 7.20 -25.23
N PRO A 114 -5.07 7.46 -26.41
CA PRO A 114 -4.36 7.96 -27.58
C PRO A 114 -3.74 9.33 -27.26
N SER A 115 -2.52 9.56 -27.73
CA SER A 115 -1.69 10.77 -27.60
C SER A 115 -2.29 12.03 -28.27
N SER A 116 -3.59 12.25 -28.15
CA SER A 116 -4.31 13.32 -28.85
C SER A 116 -4.26 14.67 -28.12
N TYR A 117 -3.60 14.74 -26.96
CA TYR A 117 -3.40 15.99 -26.22
C TYR A 117 -1.94 16.16 -25.80
N GLY A 118 -1.05 16.41 -26.77
CA GLY A 118 0.38 16.64 -26.51
C GLY A 118 0.68 17.79 -25.53
N TRP A 119 -0.27 18.71 -25.32
CA TRP A 119 -0.16 19.77 -24.30
C TRP A 119 -0.45 19.27 -22.87
N LEU A 120 -1.32 18.26 -22.71
CA LEU A 120 -1.59 17.60 -21.44
C LEU A 120 -0.42 16.69 -21.05
N ASP A 121 0.16 15.95 -22.00
CA ASP A 121 1.38 15.16 -21.75
C ASP A 121 2.58 16.05 -21.43
N ALA A 122 2.74 17.19 -22.12
CA ALA A 122 3.77 18.18 -21.80
C ALA A 122 3.55 18.87 -20.44
N ALA A 123 2.30 19.17 -20.07
CA ALA A 123 1.96 19.75 -18.78
C ALA A 123 2.13 18.75 -17.61
N LEU A 124 1.83 17.47 -17.85
CA LEU A 124 2.06 16.38 -16.89
C LEU A 124 3.55 16.05 -16.78
N ALA A 125 4.33 16.12 -17.86
CA ALA A 125 5.79 15.97 -17.84
C ALA A 125 6.52 17.18 -17.21
N MET A 126 5.94 18.38 -17.29
CA MET A 126 6.45 19.57 -16.59
C MET A 126 6.17 19.55 -15.09
N LEU A 127 5.27 18.69 -14.59
CA LEU A 127 5.09 18.45 -13.17
C LEU A 127 6.27 17.61 -12.67
N PRO A 128 7.23 18.18 -11.90
CA PRO A 128 8.43 17.48 -11.47
C PRO A 128 8.13 16.32 -10.49
N LEU A 129 6.87 16.16 -10.09
CA LEU A 129 6.40 15.23 -9.07
C LEU A 129 6.35 13.77 -9.55
N GLN A 130 6.38 13.50 -10.86
CA GLN A 130 6.39 12.13 -11.38
C GLN A 130 7.76 11.46 -11.20
N GLN A 131 8.86 12.21 -11.38
CA GLN A 131 10.23 11.70 -11.20
C GLN A 131 10.56 11.38 -9.73
N TYR A 132 9.84 11.98 -8.78
CA TYR A 132 9.97 11.72 -7.34
C TYR A 132 8.89 10.76 -6.77
N GLN A 133 8.11 10.08 -7.62
CA GLN A 133 6.98 9.24 -7.19
C GLN A 133 5.91 9.97 -6.35
N LEU A 134 5.86 11.31 -6.37
CA LEU A 134 4.95 12.18 -5.60
C LEU A 134 3.66 12.53 -6.37
N GLY A 135 3.38 11.88 -7.49
CA GLY A 135 2.13 12.06 -8.25
C GLY A 135 0.85 11.80 -7.44
N TRP A 136 0.96 11.11 -6.30
CA TRP A 136 -0.14 10.87 -5.36
C TRP A 136 -0.51 12.08 -4.49
N VAL A 137 0.36 13.09 -4.37
CA VAL A 137 0.14 14.27 -3.53
C VAL A 137 -1.03 15.11 -4.06
N MET A 138 -1.15 15.23 -5.40
CA MET A 138 -2.23 16.00 -6.03
C MET A 138 -3.63 15.38 -5.80
N PRO A 139 -3.84 14.06 -6.05
CA PRO A 139 -5.09 13.38 -5.66
C PRO A 139 -5.35 13.38 -4.16
N ALA A 140 -4.31 13.25 -3.32
CA ALA A 140 -4.45 13.26 -1.87
C ALA A 140 -4.93 14.62 -1.35
N ILE A 141 -4.36 15.73 -1.85
CA ILE A 141 -4.81 17.08 -1.52
C ILE A 141 -6.26 17.30 -1.98
N LEU A 142 -6.60 16.86 -3.19
CA LEU A 142 -7.96 16.97 -3.72
C LEU A 142 -8.97 16.16 -2.89
N GLY A 143 -8.62 14.92 -2.52
CA GLY A 143 -9.45 14.06 -1.68
C GLY A 143 -9.63 14.61 -0.26
N VAL A 144 -8.60 15.22 0.33
CA VAL A 144 -8.69 15.93 1.61
C VAL A 144 -9.58 17.18 1.49
N ALA A 145 -9.44 17.96 0.42
CA ALA A 145 -10.28 19.13 0.18
C ALA A 145 -11.76 18.76 0.02
N ILE A 146 -12.04 17.69 -0.75
CA ILE A 146 -13.40 17.14 -0.89
C ILE A 146 -13.91 16.62 0.45
N GLY A 147 -13.09 15.87 1.19
CA GLY A 147 -13.46 15.34 2.51
C GLY A 147 -13.74 16.43 3.55
N ILE A 148 -13.04 17.55 3.51
CA ILE A 148 -13.32 18.73 4.36
C ILE A 148 -14.58 19.46 3.88
N ALA A 149 -14.83 19.53 2.57
CA ALA A 149 -16.03 20.13 2.01
C ALA A 149 -17.30 19.30 2.29
N ASP A 150 -17.17 17.97 2.31
CA ASP A 150 -18.25 17.01 2.58
C ASP A 150 -18.40 16.68 4.07
N ALA A 151 -17.47 17.15 4.92
CA ALA A 151 -17.58 17.01 6.37
C ALA A 151 -18.85 17.72 6.87
N PRO A 152 -19.81 17.00 7.50
CA PRO A 152 -21.02 17.61 8.00
C PRO A 152 -20.65 18.66 9.04
N ARG A 153 -21.00 19.93 8.79
CA ARG A 153 -20.90 20.99 9.79
C ARG A 153 -21.93 20.70 10.88
N ARG A 154 -21.54 19.96 11.91
CA ARG A 154 -22.26 19.85 13.18
C ARG A 154 -21.28 19.98 14.33
#